data_AF-C5EYS0-F1
#
_entry.id   AF-C5EYS0-F1
#
_cell.length_a   1.000
_cell.length_b   1.000
_cell.length_c   1.000
_cell.angle_alpha   90.00
_cell.angle_beta   90.00
_cell.angle_gamma   90.00
#
_symmetry.space_group_name_H-M   'P 1'
#
loop_
_entity.id
_entity.type
_entity.pdbx_description
1 polymer ?
#
loop_
_entity_poly.entity_id
_entity_poly.type
_entity_poly.pdbx_seq_one_letter_code
_entity_poly.pdbx_strand_id
1 'polypeptide(L)' 'MSIILSSKISLDVGLEQRYQSGSKFEGRKTSNSYSIPTFSLGATYSLNSDTAISVSGTAGGSSSAPDSVFTISLWKKF' A
#
# COMPACT_ATOMS: atom_id res chain seq x y z
N MET A 1 -3.84 -9.72 1.01
CA MET A 1 -3.97 -11.03 1.69
C MET A 1 -3.01 -11.05 2.87
N SER A 2 -3.44 -11.54 4.02
CA SER A 2 -2.60 -11.62 5.23
C SER A 2 -2.43 -13.08 5.63
N ILE A 3 -1.20 -13.49 5.93
CA ILE A 3 -0.84 -14.81 6.45
C ILE A 3 -0.38 -14.60 7.89
N ILE A 4 -1.08 -15.22 8.83
CA ILE A 4 -0.69 -15.20 10.24
C ILE A 4 0.34 -16.31 10.46
N LEU A 5 1.59 -15.91 10.72
CA LEU A 5 2.70 -16.85 10.96
C LEU A 5 2.73 -17.31 12.42
N SER A 6 2.29 -16.44 13.34
CA SER A 6 2.24 -16.69 14.79
C SER A 6 1.25 -15.72 15.44
N SER A 7 0.89 -15.94 16.71
CA SER A 7 0.05 -15.03 17.49
C SER A 7 0.61 -13.61 17.58
N LYS A 8 1.90 -13.41 17.28
CA LYS A 8 2.56 -12.10 17.28
C LYS A 8 2.99 -11.60 15.90
N ILE A 9 2.98 -12.41 14.85
CA ILE A 9 3.55 -12.04 13.54
C ILE A 9 2.54 -12.32 12.43
N SER A 10 2.26 -11.32 11.61
CA SER A 10 1.56 -11.46 10.34
C SER A 10 2.44 -10.98 9.18
N LEU A 11 2.26 -11.61 8.03
CA LEU A 11 2.83 -11.21 6.75
C LEU A 11 1.70 -10.80 5.82
N ASP A 12 1.81 -9.64 5.21
CA ASP A 12 0.81 -9.05 4.33
C ASP A 12 1.37 -8.93 2.91
N VAL A 13 0.65 -9.50 1.94
CA VAL A 13 0.96 -9.39 0.52
C VAL A 13 -0.22 -8.73 -0.18
N GLY A 14 0.04 -7.67 -0.92
CA GLY A 14 -0.96 -6.91 -1.65
C GLY A 14 -0.62 -6.82 -3.14
N LEU A 15 -1.63 -6.99 -3.97
CA LEU A 15 -1.62 -6.54 -5.35
C LEU A 15 -2.78 -5.57 -5.48
N GLU A 16 -2.49 -4.33 -5.87
CA GLU A 16 -3.49 -3.29 -6.03
C GLU A 16 -3.44 -2.75 -7.44
N GLN A 17 -4.60 -2.56 -8.05
CA GLN A 17 -4.74 -1.97 -9.37
C GLN A 17 -5.60 -0.72 -9.23
N ARG A 18 -4.98 0.46 -9.39
CA ARG A 18 -5.68 1.74 -9.39
C ARG A 18 -5.85 2.26 -10.80
N TYR A 19 -7.04 2.80 -11.09
CA TYR A 19 -7.31 3.47 -12.35
C TYR A 19 -7.64 4.93 -12.07
N GLN A 20 -6.94 5.84 -12.74
CA GLN A 20 -7.24 7.26 -12.72
C GLN A 20 -7.75 7.67 -14.09
N SER A 21 -9.00 8.14 -14.16
CA SER A 21 -9.54 8.73 -15.38
C SER A 21 -8.86 10.06 -15.67
N GLY A 22 -8.60 10.36 -16.95
CA GLY A 22 -8.08 11.65 -17.35
C GLY A 22 -8.96 12.80 -16.90
N SER A 23 -8.35 13.86 -16.40
CA SER A 23 -9.05 15.05 -15.93
C SER A 23 -9.19 16.09 -17.06
N LYS A 24 -10.24 16.91 -16.93
CA LYS A 24 -10.51 18.05 -17.79
C LYS A 24 -10.61 19.30 -16.93
N PHE A 25 -10.10 20.41 -17.44
CA PHE A 25 -10.30 21.74 -16.89
C PHE A 25 -10.97 22.60 -17.97
N GLU A 26 -12.11 23.21 -17.66
CA GLU A 26 -12.92 23.99 -18.61
C GLU A 26 -13.21 23.26 -19.93
N GLY A 27 -13.52 21.96 -19.85
CA GLY A 27 -13.80 21.11 -21.01
C GLY A 27 -12.56 20.68 -21.82
N ARG A 28 -11.38 21.25 -21.55
CA ARG A 28 -10.12 20.86 -22.19
C ARG A 28 -9.40 19.78 -21.38
N LYS A 29 -8.86 18.78 -22.08
CA LYS A 29 -8.11 17.67 -21.45
C LYS A 29 -6.82 18.20 -20.82
N THR A 30 -6.61 17.94 -19.53
CA THR A 30 -5.41 18.36 -18.80
C THR A 30 -4.54 17.19 -18.38
N SER A 31 -5.09 16.00 -18.14
CA SER A 31 -4.31 14.79 -17.86
C SER A 31 -4.80 13.58 -18.66
N ASN A 32 -3.91 12.61 -18.84
CA ASN A 32 -4.25 11.31 -19.43
C ASN A 32 -4.90 10.40 -18.38
N SER A 33 -5.55 9.34 -18.86
CA SER A 33 -5.93 8.25 -17.98
C SER A 33 -4.70 7.41 -17.64
N TYR A 34 -4.60 6.94 -16.41
CA TYR A 34 -3.48 6.17 -15.91
C TYR A 34 -3.96 4.86 -15.29
N SER A 35 -3.18 3.80 -15.54
CA SER A 35 -3.28 2.50 -14.89
C SER A 35 -2.11 2.39 -13.93
N ILE A 36 -2.38 2.20 -12.65
CA ILE A 36 -1.41 2.29 -11.56
C ILE A 36 -1.45 0.97 -10.78
N PRO A 37 -0.87 -0.12 -11.32
CA PRO A 37 -0.62 -1.35 -10.58
C PRO A 37 0.47 -1.11 -9.53
N THR A 38 0.27 -1.64 -8.33
CA THR A 38 1.27 -1.68 -7.27
C THR A 38 1.28 -3.07 -6.62
N PHE A 39 2.48 -3.50 -6.23
CA PHE A 39 2.68 -4.72 -5.45
C PHE A 39 3.25 -4.34 -4.10
N SER A 40 2.67 -4.86 -3.01
CA SER A 40 3.11 -4.59 -1.65
C SER A 40 3.43 -5.85 -0.87
N LEU A 41 4.44 -5.75 -0.02
CA LEU A 41 4.84 -6.75 0.94
C LEU A 41 5.04 -6.05 2.28
N GLY A 42 4.48 -6.60 3.35
CA GLY A 42 4.63 -6.07 4.69
C GLY A 42 4.64 -7.15 5.75
N ALA A 43 5.16 -6.79 6.91
CA ALA A 43 5.13 -7.61 8.11
C ALA A 43 4.66 -6.77 9.28
N THR A 44 3.82 -7.35 10.13
CA THR A 44 3.35 -6.73 11.36
C THR A 44 3.77 -7.60 12.55
N TYR A 45 4.33 -6.95 13.56
CA TYR A 45 4.69 -7.55 14.84
C TYR A 45 3.85 -6.95 15.97
N SER A 46 3.09 -7.79 16.67
CA SER A 46 2.37 -7.41 17.88
C SER A 46 3.32 -7.43 19.08
N LEU A 47 3.51 -6.25 19.67
CA LEU A 47 4.26 -6.05 20.90
C LEU A 47 3.48 -6.58 22.11
N ASN A 48 2.16 -6.31 22.13
CA ASN A 48 1.20 -6.78 23.11
C ASN A 48 -0.23 -6.74 22.51
N SER A 49 -1.26 -7.02 23.33
CA SER A 49 -2.67 -7.06 22.90
C SER A 49 -3.15 -5.81 22.18
N ASP A 50 -2.55 -4.66 22.50
CA ASP A 50 -3.05 -3.35 22.08
C ASP A 50 -2.02 -2.58 21.25
N THR A 51 -0.80 -3.07 21.10
CA THR A 51 0.28 -2.35 20.41
C THR A 51 0.93 -3.25 19.37
N ALA A 52 1.09 -2.73 18.16
CA ALA A 52 1.77 -3.42 17.07
C ALA A 52 2.64 -2.45 16.28
N ILE A 53 3.73 -2.96 15.72
CA ILE A 53 4.57 -2.25 14.76
C ILE A 53 4.45 -2.95 13.41
N SER A 54 4.32 -2.19 12.33
CA SER A 54 4.32 -2.74 10.98
C SER A 54 5.35 -2.06 10.10
N VAL A 55 5.95 -2.86 9.22
CA VAL A 55 6.86 -2.40 8.18
C VAL A 55 6.36 -2.93 6.85
N SER A 56 6.35 -2.09 5.81
CA SER A 56 5.92 -2.51 4.49
C SER A 56 6.68 -1.79 3.38
N GLY A 57 6.90 -2.49 2.27
CA GLY A 57 7.40 -1.96 1.02
C GLY A 57 6.35 -2.13 -0.06
N THR A 58 6.20 -1.11 -0.92
CA THR A 58 5.37 -1.15 -2.12
C THR A 58 6.25 -0.82 -3.32
N ALA A 59 6.10 -1.57 -4.41
CA ALA A 59 6.75 -1.32 -5.70
C ALA A 59 5.72 -0.90 -6.75
N GLY A 60 6.04 0.13 -7.52
CA GLY A 60 5.21 0.60 -8.63
C GLY A 60 5.38 -0.28 -9.87
N GLY A 61 4.26 -0.71 -10.47
CA GLY A 61 4.25 -1.47 -11.72
C GLY A 61 4.01 -0.61 -12.97
N SER A 62 3.99 0.71 -12.84
CA SER A 62 3.79 1.65 -13.96
C SER A 62 4.57 2.93 -13.73
N SER A 63 4.81 3.69 -14.80
CA SER A 63 5.40 5.03 -14.74
C SER A 63 4.53 6.08 -14.04
N SER A 64 3.30 5.72 -13.65
CA SER A 64 2.35 6.58 -12.96
C SER A 64 2.23 6.24 -11.46
N ALA A 65 2.95 5.21 -11.00
CA ALA A 65 3.18 4.92 -9.58
C ALA A 65 4.56 5.46 -9.16
N PRO A 66 4.78 5.75 -7.88
CA PRO A 66 6.13 5.86 -7.34
C PRO A 66 6.90 4.55 -7.56
N ASP A 67 8.21 4.61 -7.84
CA ASP A 67 9.04 3.42 -8.06
C ASP A 67 8.99 2.48 -6.84
N SER A 68 9.14 3.03 -5.64
CA SER A 68 8.95 2.31 -4.39
C SER A 68 8.53 3.23 -3.23
N VAL A 69 7.79 2.67 -2.28
CA VAL A 69 7.38 3.33 -1.04
C VAL A 69 7.65 2.41 0.13
N PHE A 70 8.39 2.90 1.13
CA PHE A 70 8.62 2.20 2.39
C PHE A 70 7.82 2.88 3.50
N THR A 71 7.18 2.08 4.34
CA THR A 71 6.31 2.58 5.42
C THR A 71 6.62 1.84 6.71
N ILE A 72 6.69 2.60 7.80
CA ILE A 72 6.81 2.11 9.17
C ILE A 72 5.64 2.71 9.95
N SER A 73 4.85 1.86 10.61
CA SER A 73 3.69 2.31 11.39
C SER A 73 3.73 1.74 12.80
N LEU A 74 3.31 2.54 13.78
CA LEU A 74 3.07 2.12 15.15
C LEU A 74 1.57 2.23 15.42
N TRP A 75 0.95 1.11 15.74
CA TRP A 75 -0.48 0.99 16.03
C TRP A 75 -0.69 0.83 17.52
N LYS A 76 -1.68 1.56 18.06
CA LYS A 76 -2.18 1.38 19.41
C LYS A 76 -3.71 1.33 19.40
N LYS A 77 -4.28 0.24 19.91
CA LYS A 77 -5.71 0.06 20.14
C LYS A 77 -6.09 0.73 21.47
N PHE A 78 -7.28 1.33 21.50
CA PHE A 78 -7.86 2.00 22.68
C PHE A 78 -8.93 1.12 23.34
#